data_AF-A0A3B9UDF9-F1
#
_entry.id   AF-A0A3B9UDF9-F1
#
_cell.length_a   1.000
_cell.length_b   1.000
_cell.length_c   1.000
_cell.angle_alpha   90.00
_cell.angle_beta   90.00
_cell.angle_gamma   90.00
#
_symmetry.space_group_name_H-M   'P 1'
#
loop_
_entity.id
_entity.type
_entity.pdbx_description
1 polymer ?
#
loop_
_entity_poly.entity_id
_entity_poly.type
_entity_poly.pdbx_seq_one_letter_code
_entity_poly.pdbx_strand_id
1 'polypeptide(L)'
;MISTSWSDWGRSEPVALTPVSGGLINESFRAEFGSGEFVFAQRVNRGVFRDLDAIEQNLILLRASPASELVVNPILRRDGGIHDAGGWRIQPWIHEVAQHAAPYDCGQFWGRFNRLLNERPAPWKTVLPDFHSAALRWDQW
;
A
#
# COMPACT_ATOMS: atom_id res chain seq x y z
N MET A 1 0.54 -20.43 8.03
CA MET A 1 0.01 -19.54 9.08
C MET A 1 0.76 -18.23 8.94
N ILE A 2 0.05 -17.11 8.73
CA ILE A 2 0.70 -15.78 8.61
C ILE A 2 1.27 -15.43 9.99
N SER A 3 2.57 -15.12 10.08
CA SER A 3 3.27 -14.81 11.33
C SER A 3 3.33 -13.30 11.59
N THR A 4 2.19 -12.60 11.51
CA THR A 4 2.10 -11.18 11.91
C THR A 4 1.35 -11.08 13.23
N SER A 5 1.70 -10.10 14.06
CA SER A 5 1.02 -9.85 15.32
C SER A 5 -0.08 -8.82 15.12
N TRP A 6 -1.33 -9.27 14.99
CA TRP A 6 -2.48 -8.36 14.78
C TRP A 6 -2.70 -7.38 15.94
N SER A 7 -2.20 -7.73 17.13
CA SER A 7 -2.20 -6.84 18.29
C SER A 7 -1.35 -5.59 18.10
N ASP A 8 -0.38 -5.60 17.18
CA ASP A 8 0.38 -4.40 16.82
C ASP A 8 -0.55 -3.32 16.24
N TRP A 9 -1.59 -3.68 15.51
CA TRP A 9 -2.64 -2.76 15.05
C TRP A 9 -3.82 -2.66 16.02
N GLY A 10 -3.68 -3.22 17.23
CA GLY A 10 -4.73 -3.25 18.24
C GLY A 10 -5.94 -4.10 17.89
N ARG A 11 -5.75 -5.12 17.04
CA ARG A 11 -6.80 -6.05 16.61
C ARG A 11 -6.56 -7.43 17.20
N SER A 12 -7.64 -8.20 17.32
CA SER A 12 -7.55 -9.64 17.56
C SER A 12 -7.02 -10.36 16.32
N GLU A 13 -6.71 -11.65 16.43
CA GLU A 13 -6.52 -12.50 15.24
C GLU A 13 -7.80 -12.50 14.37
N PRO A 14 -7.67 -12.48 13.04
CA PRO A 14 -8.80 -12.65 12.12
C PRO A 14 -9.31 -14.09 12.18
N VAL A 15 -10.62 -14.25 12.01
CA VAL A 15 -11.27 -15.58 11.92
C VAL A 15 -11.03 -16.24 10.56
N ALA A 16 -10.76 -15.45 9.52
CA ALA A 16 -10.39 -15.95 8.20
C ALA A 16 -9.41 -15.00 7.47
N LEU A 17 -8.53 -15.59 6.67
CA LEU A 17 -7.61 -14.90 5.77
C LEU A 17 -7.76 -15.47 4.37
N THR A 18 -8.35 -14.71 3.45
CA THR A 18 -8.61 -15.14 2.08
C THR A 18 -7.66 -14.42 1.13
N PRO A 19 -6.87 -15.12 0.30
CA PRO A 19 -6.03 -14.48 -0.69
C PRO A 19 -6.83 -13.57 -1.63
N VAL A 20 -6.28 -12.39 -1.91
CA VAL A 20 -6.82 -11.47 -2.93
C VAL A 20 -6.05 -11.68 -4.22
N SER A 21 -6.74 -12.15 -5.25
CA SER A 21 -6.17 -12.39 -6.58
C SER A 21 -5.94 -11.09 -7.38
N GLY A 22 -5.06 -11.15 -8.39
CA GLY A 22 -4.80 -10.03 -9.31
C GLY A 22 -3.61 -9.15 -8.93
N GLY A 23 -3.09 -9.28 -7.70
CA GLY A 23 -1.80 -8.70 -7.31
C GLY A 23 -0.64 -9.51 -7.88
N LEU A 24 0.35 -8.84 -8.48
CA LEU A 24 1.50 -9.50 -9.12
C LEU A 24 2.78 -9.50 -8.29
N ILE A 25 2.81 -8.74 -7.18
CA ILE A 25 4.07 -8.44 -6.48
C ILE A 25 4.02 -8.89 -5.02
N ASN A 26 3.09 -8.33 -4.24
CA ASN A 26 2.96 -8.56 -2.80
C ASN A 26 1.94 -9.66 -2.50
N GLU A 27 2.10 -10.36 -1.39
CA GLU A 27 1.08 -11.27 -0.88
C GLU A 27 -0.03 -10.47 -0.24
N SER A 28 -1.26 -10.66 -0.71
CA SER A 28 -2.40 -9.81 -0.36
C SER A 28 -3.58 -10.67 0.10
N PHE A 29 -4.21 -10.28 1.20
CA PHE A 29 -5.27 -11.05 1.85
C PHE A 29 -6.40 -10.12 2.29
N ARG A 30 -7.63 -10.62 2.24
CA ARG A 30 -8.74 -10.08 3.01
C ARG A 30 -8.73 -10.76 4.36
N ALA A 31 -8.56 -9.99 5.43
CA ALA A 31 -8.74 -10.48 6.79
C ALA A 31 -10.16 -10.18 7.26
N GLU A 32 -10.83 -11.20 7.79
CA GLU A 32 -12.17 -11.13 8.34
C GLU A 32 -12.10 -11.30 9.86
N PHE A 33 -12.76 -10.42 10.60
CA PHE A 33 -12.83 -10.49 12.06
C PHE A 33 -14.20 -10.99 12.53
N GLY A 34 -14.27 -11.54 13.75
CA GLY A 34 -15.52 -12.06 14.31
C GLY A 34 -16.63 -11.01 14.47
N SER A 35 -16.29 -9.72 14.39
CA SER A 35 -17.23 -8.60 14.34
C SER A 35 -17.92 -8.41 12.98
N GLY A 36 -17.48 -9.11 11.93
CA GLY A 36 -17.88 -8.87 10.53
C GLY A 36 -17.09 -7.76 9.82
N GLU A 37 -16.10 -7.16 10.49
CA GLU A 37 -15.20 -6.18 9.87
C GLU A 37 -14.22 -6.88 8.92
N PHE A 38 -13.89 -6.20 7.81
CA PHE A 38 -12.84 -6.62 6.89
C PHE A 38 -11.69 -5.60 6.86
N VAL A 39 -10.47 -6.10 6.73
CA VAL A 39 -9.29 -5.29 6.37
C VAL A 39 -8.54 -5.94 5.22
N PHE A 40 -7.87 -5.11 4.43
CA PHE A 40 -6.90 -5.59 3.46
C PHE A 40 -5.54 -5.70 4.16
N ALA A 41 -4.97 -6.90 4.17
CA ALA A 41 -3.65 -7.17 4.75
C ALA A 41 -2.68 -7.54 3.65
N GLN A 42 -1.47 -6.99 3.71
CA GLN A 42 -0.49 -7.18 2.66
C GLN A 42 0.90 -7.34 3.25
N ARG A 43 1.63 -8.38 2.79
CA ARG A 43 3.05 -8.54 3.04
C ARG A 43 3.84 -8.01 1.85
N VAL A 44 4.71 -7.03 2.11
CA VAL A 44 5.62 -6.49 1.10
C VAL A 44 6.59 -7.59 0.64
N ASN A 45 6.71 -7.75 -0.67
CA ASN A 45 7.69 -8.67 -1.26
C ASN A 45 9.10 -8.09 -1.15
N ARG A 46 9.87 -8.59 -0.17
CA ARG A 46 11.23 -8.13 0.13
C ARG A 46 12.27 -8.51 -0.92
N GLY A 47 11.96 -9.42 -1.84
CA GLY A 47 12.80 -9.72 -3.01
C GLY A 47 12.76 -8.60 -4.05
N VAL A 48 11.61 -7.93 -4.15
CA VAL A 48 11.37 -6.80 -5.07
C VAL A 48 11.67 -5.46 -4.37
N PHE A 49 11.03 -5.22 -3.22
CA PHE A 49 11.21 -4.01 -2.43
C PHE A 49 12.19 -4.27 -1.27
N ARG A 50 13.46 -3.95 -1.50
CA ARG A 50 14.55 -4.29 -0.55
C ARG A 50 14.64 -3.32 0.64
N ASP A 51 14.37 -2.04 0.39
CA ASP A 51 14.41 -0.97 1.40
C ASP A 51 13.00 -0.70 1.94
N LEU A 52 12.66 -1.36 3.05
CA LEU A 52 11.36 -1.20 3.70
C LEU A 52 11.22 0.19 4.35
N ASP A 53 12.32 0.76 4.86
CA ASP A 53 12.33 2.07 5.50
C ASP A 53 12.04 3.19 4.48
N ALA A 54 12.50 3.03 3.24
CA ALA A 54 12.12 3.91 2.13
C ALA A 54 10.61 3.88 1.86
N ILE A 55 10.00 2.70 1.88
CA ILE A 55 8.54 2.57 1.70
C ILE A 55 7.81 3.22 2.89
N GLU A 56 8.24 2.91 4.11
CA GLU A 56 7.70 3.47 5.36
C GLU A 56 7.70 5.01 5.31
N GLN A 57 8.86 5.61 5.04
CA GLN A 57 9.02 7.05 4.94
C GLN A 57 8.10 7.65 3.86
N ASN A 58 8.06 7.07 2.67
CA ASN A 58 7.22 7.57 1.59
C ASN A 58 5.73 7.50 1.94
N LEU A 59 5.28 6.44 2.61
CA LEU A 59 3.88 6.35 3.03
C LEU A 59 3.54 7.36 4.13
N ILE A 60 4.45 7.62 5.07
CA ILE A 60 4.30 8.67 6.09
C ILE A 60 4.19 10.05 5.42
N LEU A 61 5.07 10.34 4.45
CA LEU A 61 5.04 11.58 3.69
C LEU A 61 3.75 11.73 2.88
N LEU A 62 3.30 10.68 2.21
CA LEU A 62 2.03 10.66 1.47
C LEU A 62 0.85 10.94 2.40
N ARG A 63 0.80 10.29 3.56
CA ARG A 63 -0.26 10.47 4.56
C ARG A 63 -0.30 11.88 5.14
N ALA A 64 0.84 12.56 5.23
CA ALA A 64 0.94 13.96 5.66
C ALA A 64 0.68 14.97 4.52
N SER A 65 0.58 14.51 3.27
CA SER A 65 0.36 15.37 2.11
C SER A 65 -1.13 15.63 1.85
N PRO A 66 -1.48 16.69 1.10
CA PRO A 66 -2.85 16.91 0.63
C PRO A 66 -3.40 15.75 -0.21
N ALA A 67 -2.54 15.00 -0.92
CA ALA A 67 -2.96 13.85 -1.72
C ALA A 67 -3.47 12.67 -0.88
N SER A 68 -3.26 12.69 0.45
CA SER A 68 -3.76 11.67 1.37
C SER A 68 -5.28 11.47 1.30
N GLU A 69 -6.05 12.50 0.90
CA GLU A 69 -7.51 12.43 0.74
C GLU A 69 -7.95 11.53 -0.43
N LEU A 70 -7.05 11.24 -1.38
CA LEU A 70 -7.33 10.50 -2.61
C LEU A 70 -6.86 9.05 -2.57
N VAL A 71 -6.28 8.60 -1.45
CA VAL A 71 -5.65 7.28 -1.34
C VAL A 71 -6.18 6.51 -0.15
N VAL A 72 -6.06 5.19 -0.24
CA VAL A 72 -6.33 4.30 0.90
C VAL A 72 -5.12 4.33 1.83
N ASN A 73 -5.23 5.10 2.92
CA ASN A 73 -4.15 5.22 3.90
C ASN A 73 -4.02 3.93 4.73
N PRO A 74 -2.79 3.48 5.05
CA PRO A 74 -2.58 2.39 5.98
C PRO A 74 -3.14 2.70 7.37
N ILE A 75 -3.61 1.66 8.06
CA ILE A 75 -3.90 1.73 9.48
C ILE A 75 -2.56 1.62 10.20
N LEU A 76 -2.27 2.58 11.08
CA LEU A 76 -1.03 2.58 11.84
C LEU A 76 -1.04 1.50 12.92
N ARG A 77 0.14 0.94 13.17
CA ARG A 77 0.44 0.16 14.37
C ARG A 77 0.35 1.08 15.60
N ARG A 78 0.22 0.50 16.79
CA ARG A 78 0.12 1.19 18.08
C ARG A 78 1.36 2.01 18.40
N ASP A 79 2.52 1.63 17.85
CA ASP A 79 3.77 2.38 17.95
C ASP A 79 3.86 3.54 16.95
N GLY A 80 2.86 3.72 16.09
CA GLY A 80 2.80 4.75 15.05
C GLY A 80 3.41 4.33 13.71
N GLY A 81 4.05 3.16 13.63
CA GLY A 81 4.59 2.59 12.39
C GLY A 81 3.51 2.08 11.45
N ILE A 82 3.88 1.79 10.20
CA ILE A 82 3.00 1.23 9.17
C ILE A 82 3.27 -0.26 9.02
N HIS A 83 4.54 -0.64 8.83
CA HIS A 83 4.93 -2.04 8.68
C HIS A 83 5.38 -2.67 10.00
N ASP A 84 5.19 -3.97 10.13
CA ASP A 84 5.91 -4.80 11.11
C ASP A 84 7.29 -5.23 10.56
N ALA A 85 8.07 -5.93 11.38
CA ALA A 85 9.39 -6.44 10.99
C ALA A 85 9.34 -7.41 9.79
N GLY A 86 8.22 -8.11 9.62
CA GLY A 86 7.95 -9.01 8.49
C GLY A 86 7.54 -8.30 7.21
N GLY A 87 7.36 -6.97 7.23
CA GLY A 87 6.88 -6.18 6.10
C GLY A 87 5.36 -6.25 5.92
N TRP A 88 4.61 -6.68 6.94
CA TRP A 88 3.16 -6.65 6.92
C TRP A 88 2.63 -5.26 7.19
N ARG A 89 1.59 -4.88 6.47
CA ARG A 89 0.77 -3.69 6.70
C ARG A 89 -0.69 -4.03 6.49
N ILE A 90 -1.57 -3.20 7.04
CA ILE A 90 -3.02 -3.32 6.81
C ILE A 90 -3.62 -1.99 6.33
N GLN A 91 -4.70 -2.09 5.58
CA GLN A 91 -5.48 -0.99 5.05
C GLN A 91 -6.97 -1.24 5.30
N PRO A 92 -7.80 -0.18 5.33
CA PRO A 92 -9.25 -0.34 5.25
C PRO A 92 -9.63 -1.20 4.04
N TRP A 93 -10.60 -2.09 4.22
CA TRP A 93 -11.17 -2.83 3.11
C TRP A 93 -12.07 -1.92 2.27
N ILE A 94 -11.89 -1.94 0.95
CA ILE A 94 -12.74 -1.19 0.02
C ILE A 94 -13.80 -2.15 -0.54
N HIS A 95 -15.05 -1.90 -0.21
CA HIS A 95 -16.19 -2.75 -0.60
C HIS A 95 -16.60 -2.55 -2.06
N GLU A 96 -16.45 -1.33 -2.57
CA GLU A 96 -16.91 -0.94 -3.90
C GLU A 96 -15.71 -0.75 -4.82
N VAL A 97 -15.65 -1.57 -5.88
CA VAL A 97 -14.68 -1.38 -6.96
C VAL A 97 -15.46 -0.97 -8.19
N ALA A 98 -15.20 0.24 -8.69
CA ALA A 98 -15.74 0.67 -9.97
C ALA A 98 -15.17 -0.24 -11.07
N GLN A 99 -16.02 -1.09 -11.65
CA GLN A 99 -15.56 -2.06 -12.65
C GLN A 99 -15.14 -1.38 -13.96
N HIS A 100 -15.73 -0.22 -14.30
CA HIS A 100 -15.55 0.46 -15.58
C HIS A 100 -15.37 1.97 -15.40
N ALA A 101 -14.22 2.39 -14.87
CA ALA A 101 -13.87 3.81 -14.83
C ALA A 101 -13.63 4.34 -16.26
N ALA A 102 -14.29 5.45 -16.63
CA ALA A 102 -14.08 6.06 -17.94
C ALA A 102 -12.63 6.62 -18.02
N PRO A 103 -11.95 6.52 -19.19
CA PRO A 103 -10.59 7.05 -19.33
C PRO A 103 -10.46 8.53 -18.95
N TYR A 104 -11.51 9.32 -19.19
CA TYR A 104 -11.58 10.73 -18.77
C TYR A 104 -11.50 10.89 -17.25
N ASP A 105 -12.28 10.11 -16.49
CA ASP A 105 -12.29 10.16 -15.03
C ASP A 105 -10.96 9.70 -14.45
N CYS A 106 -10.36 8.66 -15.03
CA CYS A 106 -9.00 8.23 -14.69
C CYS A 106 -7.98 9.37 -14.91
N GLY A 107 -8.06 10.07 -16.05
CA GLY A 107 -7.19 11.21 -16.35
C GLY A 107 -7.35 12.35 -15.34
N GLN A 108 -8.60 12.68 -14.97
CA GLN A 108 -8.89 13.70 -13.96
C GLN A 108 -8.36 13.30 -12.58
N PHE A 109 -8.55 12.04 -12.17
CA PHE A 109 -8.02 11.53 -10.91
C PHE A 109 -6.50 11.64 -10.86
N TRP A 110 -5.79 11.11 -11.87
CA TRP A 110 -4.33 11.14 -11.89
C TRP A 110 -3.78 12.56 -11.99
N GLY A 111 -4.41 13.44 -12.76
CA GLY A 111 -4.04 14.85 -12.81
C GLY A 111 -4.18 15.54 -11.45
N ARG A 112 -5.31 15.33 -10.77
CA ARG A 112 -5.54 15.87 -9.42
C ARG A 112 -4.54 15.31 -8.41
N PHE A 113 -4.34 13.99 -8.40
CA PHE A 113 -3.40 13.32 -7.50
C PHE A 113 -1.98 13.86 -7.68
N ASN A 114 -1.49 13.95 -8.91
CA ASN A 114 -0.16 14.49 -9.20
C ASN A 114 -0.03 15.96 -8.77
N ARG A 115 -1.04 16.79 -9.03
CA ARG A 115 -1.05 18.18 -8.56
C ARG A 115 -0.90 18.25 -7.04
N LEU A 116 -1.77 17.56 -6.30
CA LEU A 116 -1.76 17.55 -4.82
C LEU A 116 -0.45 16.99 -4.25
N LEU A 117 0.10 15.93 -4.85
CA LEU A 117 1.35 15.31 -4.41
C LEU A 117 2.55 16.26 -4.55
N ASN A 118 2.53 17.12 -5.58
CA ASN A 118 3.62 18.05 -5.88
C ASN A 118 3.41 19.46 -5.31
N GLU A 119 2.28 19.76 -4.65
CA GLU A 119 2.04 21.06 -4.00
C GLU A 119 3.09 21.37 -2.92
N ARG A 120 3.61 20.32 -2.26
CA ARG A 120 4.66 20.43 -1.26
C ARG A 120 5.76 19.41 -1.58
N PRO A 121 6.91 19.85 -2.11
CA PRO A 121 8.03 18.95 -2.35
C PRO A 121 8.39 18.19 -1.07
N ALA A 122 8.54 16.87 -1.20
CA ALA A 122 8.92 16.01 -0.09
C ALA A 122 10.20 15.23 -0.47
N PRO A 123 11.02 14.84 0.51
CA PRO A 123 12.23 14.06 0.26
C PRO A 123 11.85 12.58 0.02
N TRP A 124 11.20 12.30 -1.11
CA TRP A 124 10.82 10.95 -1.52
C TRP A 124 12.06 10.07 -1.68
N LYS A 125 12.02 8.85 -1.17
CA LYS A 125 13.07 7.84 -1.38
C LYS A 125 12.72 6.94 -2.56
N THR A 126 13.71 6.62 -3.38
CA THR A 126 13.54 5.62 -4.45
C THR A 126 13.40 4.23 -3.82
N VAL A 127 12.23 3.60 -4.00
CA VAL A 127 11.94 2.23 -3.49
C VAL A 127 12.32 1.13 -4.47
N LEU A 128 12.37 1.47 -5.76
CA LEU A 128 12.73 0.61 -6.89
C LEU A 128 13.59 1.45 -7.84
N PRO A 129 14.93 1.28 -7.82
CA PRO A 129 15.79 2.00 -8.76
C PRO A 129 15.45 1.59 -10.19
N ASP A 130 15.60 2.54 -11.12
CA ASP A 130 15.44 2.33 -12.56
C ASP A 130 14.09 1.74 -13.01
N PHE A 131 13.05 1.90 -12.17
CA PHE A 131 11.75 1.26 -12.39
C PHE A 131 11.17 1.57 -13.78
N HIS A 132 11.29 2.83 -14.22
CA HIS A 132 10.87 3.32 -15.54
C HIS A 132 12.03 3.57 -16.52
N SER A 133 13.24 3.06 -16.26
CA SER A 133 14.38 3.25 -17.17
C SER A 133 14.25 2.39 -18.41
N ALA A 134 13.80 2.99 -19.53
CA ALA A 134 13.70 2.29 -20.81
C ALA A 134 15.06 1.80 -21.32
N ALA A 135 16.12 2.57 -21.09
CA ALA A 135 17.49 2.19 -21.45
C ALA A 135 17.92 0.90 -20.74
N LEU A 136 17.70 0.80 -19.42
CA LEU A 136 18.00 -0.42 -18.68
C LEU A 136 17.17 -1.61 -19.18
N ARG A 137 15.90 -1.39 -19.55
CA ARG A 137 15.06 -2.47 -20.11
C ARG A 137 15.57 -2.97 -21.45
N TRP A 138 16.09 -2.07 -22.28
CA TRP A 138 16.72 -2.43 -23.55
C TRP A 138 17.96 -3.28 -23.35
N ASP A 139 18.81 -2.95 -22.37
CA ASP A 139 20.05 -3.69 -22.11
C ASP A 139 19.83 -5.08 -21.48
N GLN A 140 18.66 -5.33 -20.89
CA GLN A 140 18.28 -6.61 -20.26
C GLN A 140 17.58 -7.59 -21.21
N TRP A 141 17.26 -7.14 -22.43
CA TRP A 141 16.66 -7.96 -23.49
C TRP A 141 17.73 -8.69 -24.29
#